data_AF-A0A8R2D2H8-F1
#
_entry.id   AF-A0A8R2D2H8-F1
#
_cell.length_a   1.000
_cell.length_b   1.000
_cell.length_c   1.000
_cell.angle_alpha   90.00
_cell.angle_beta   90.00
_cell.angle_gamma   90.00
#
_symmetry.space_group_name_H-M   'P 1'
#
loop_
_entity.id
_entity.type
_entity.pdbx_description
1 polymer ?
#
loop_
_entity_poly.entity_id
_entity_poly.type
_entity_poly.pdbx_seq_one_letter_code
_entity_poly.pdbx_strand_id
1 'polypeptide(L)'
;MALPKQRKQSKRLKCRTKYKVAKKVREHNRKLKRVAKKNPKKKTKNSMIIAPNMCPFKEEIIEQLNEAKRKEREIRLSNFNSMETQSEEETKKSTESKLPFKQKWLFKETRADRYIEHNYKNIISMCDVVLEVLDIRDPLATRSKEIDDYLTANPDKKRIILLNKIDLVPKTIVTDWVEYFNKIAPTVPFRASREVRNTPKTSAKDPNFIARIKKKVANRCFGESVVLNYLQTCIDAPILGITVGVVGMPKVGKSCVVDTIKMEIYDW
;
A
#
# COMPACT_ATOMS: atom_id res chain seq x y z
N MET A 1 6.25 71.85 -28.89
CA MET A 1 7.33 70.83 -28.81
C MET A 1 6.78 69.61 -28.10
N ALA A 2 6.73 68.44 -28.76
CA ALA A 2 6.22 67.21 -28.15
C ALA A 2 7.30 66.58 -27.23
N LEU A 3 6.95 66.29 -25.97
CA LEU A 3 7.87 65.67 -25.01
C LEU A 3 8.27 64.25 -25.46
N PRO A 4 9.54 63.85 -25.32
CA PRO A 4 10.02 62.56 -25.81
C PRO A 4 9.37 61.40 -25.04
N LYS A 5 8.71 60.48 -25.78
CA LYS A 5 8.11 59.27 -25.22
C LYS A 5 9.18 58.39 -24.55
N GLN A 6 9.06 58.18 -23.24
CA GLN A 6 9.94 57.26 -22.50
C GLN A 6 9.83 55.83 -23.04
N ARG A 7 10.98 55.22 -23.33
CA ARG A 7 11.04 53.83 -23.83
C ARG A 7 10.66 52.85 -22.72
N LYS A 8 9.62 52.05 -22.94
CA LYS A 8 9.18 51.00 -21.99
C LYS A 8 10.24 49.91 -21.87
N GLN A 9 10.62 49.56 -20.64
CA GLN A 9 11.57 48.47 -20.40
C GLN A 9 11.02 47.11 -20.82
N SER A 10 11.86 46.29 -21.43
CA SER A 10 11.50 44.93 -21.84
C SER A 10 11.33 44.01 -20.63
N LYS A 11 10.23 43.26 -20.60
CA LYS A 11 9.99 42.19 -19.61
C LYS A 11 10.84 40.93 -19.87
N ARG A 12 11.61 40.88 -20.97
CA ARG A 12 12.42 39.72 -21.36
C ARG A 12 13.69 39.63 -20.51
N LEU A 13 13.83 38.54 -19.76
CA LEU A 13 15.02 38.27 -18.95
C LEU A 13 16.07 37.49 -19.74
N LYS A 14 17.33 37.93 -19.67
CA LYS A 14 18.49 37.18 -20.15
C LYS A 14 18.63 35.85 -19.40
N CYS A 15 19.09 34.79 -20.07
CA CYS A 15 19.28 33.47 -19.48
C CYS A 15 20.15 33.50 -18.20
N ARG A 16 21.25 34.27 -18.22
CA ARG A 16 22.12 34.49 -17.05
C ARG A 16 21.35 34.97 -15.83
N THR A 17 20.41 35.90 -16.00
CA THR A 17 19.57 36.43 -14.92
C THR A 17 18.61 35.36 -14.39
N LYS A 18 17.98 34.58 -15.28
CA LYS A 18 17.10 33.46 -14.89
C LYS A 18 17.85 32.41 -14.05
N TYR A 19 19.03 31.99 -14.49
CA TYR A 19 19.84 31.03 -13.74
C TYR A 19 20.32 31.58 -12.39
N LYS A 20 20.68 32.87 -12.32
CA LYS A 20 21.06 33.53 -11.07
C LYS A 20 19.90 33.58 -10.07
N VAL A 21 18.69 33.93 -10.52
CA VAL A 21 17.48 33.92 -9.70
C VAL A 21 17.17 32.51 -9.20
N ALA A 22 17.18 31.51 -10.08
CA ALA A 22 16.94 30.12 -9.71
C ALA A 22 17.95 29.60 -8.67
N LYS A 23 19.24 29.97 -8.82
CA LYS A 23 20.28 29.63 -7.85
C LYS A 23 20.02 30.27 -6.49
N LYS A 24 19.70 31.57 -6.45
CA LYS A 24 19.36 32.29 -5.22
C LYS A 24 18.14 31.71 -4.50
N VAL A 25 17.07 31.38 -5.24
CA VAL A 25 15.87 30.75 -4.67
C VAL A 25 16.19 29.38 -4.07
N ARG A 26 16.99 28.58 -4.78
CA ARG A 26 17.43 27.26 -4.29
C ARG A 26 18.23 27.36 -2.99
N GLU A 27 19.17 28.31 -2.93
CA GLU A 27 19.99 28.55 -1.74
C GLU A 27 19.16 29.06 -0.56
N HIS A 28 18.22 29.98 -0.81
CA HIS A 28 17.29 30.47 0.20
C HIS A 28 16.43 29.34 0.78
N ASN A 29 15.81 28.53 -0.08
CA ASN A 29 15.00 27.38 0.34
C ASN A 29 15.83 26.34 1.11
N ARG A 30 17.10 26.14 0.73
CA ARG A 30 18.02 25.26 1.48
C ARG A 30 18.31 25.81 2.88
N LYS A 31 18.49 27.13 3.01
CA LYS A 31 18.69 27.80 4.30
C LYS A 31 17.45 27.68 5.19
N LEU A 32 16.25 27.95 4.66
CA LEU A 32 14.99 27.78 5.38
C LEU A 32 14.80 26.36 5.91
N LYS A 33 15.08 25.33 5.10
CA LYS A 33 15.01 23.92 5.53
C LYS A 33 15.98 23.60 6.67
N ARG A 34 17.20 24.16 6.65
CA ARG A 34 18.18 23.97 7.73
C ARG A 34 17.71 24.64 9.03
N VAL A 35 17.19 25.86 8.96
CA VAL A 35 16.66 26.58 10.13
C VAL A 35 15.44 25.86 10.71
N ALA A 36 14.52 25.39 9.86
CA ALA A 36 13.33 24.64 10.28
C ALA A 36 13.66 23.30 10.96
N LYS A 37 14.79 22.66 10.58
CA LYS A 37 15.28 21.45 11.27
C LYS A 37 15.88 21.75 12.65
N LYS A 38 16.52 22.92 12.83
CA LYS A 38 17.09 23.34 14.13
C LYS A 38 15.99 23.72 15.13
N ASN A 39 14.94 24.39 14.66
CA ASN A 39 13.79 24.78 15.49
C ASN A 39 12.50 24.13 14.96
N PRO A 40 12.23 22.85 15.30
CA PRO A 40 10.99 22.20 14.89
C PRO A 40 9.81 22.83 15.64
N LYS A 41 9.10 23.76 14.98
CA LYS A 41 7.80 24.23 15.48
C LYS A 41 6.84 23.04 15.51
N LYS A 42 6.28 22.69 16.68
CA LYS A 42 5.16 21.76 16.78
C LYS A 42 4.06 22.30 15.87
N LYS A 43 3.63 21.51 14.88
CA LYS A 43 2.45 21.85 14.08
C LYS A 43 1.26 21.86 15.04
N THR A 44 0.84 23.04 15.47
CA THR A 44 -0.49 23.20 16.05
C THR A 44 -1.46 22.70 14.99
N LYS A 45 -2.33 21.75 15.38
CA LYS A 45 -3.47 21.37 14.52
C LYS A 45 -4.12 22.69 14.11
N ASN A 46 -4.34 22.89 12.81
CA ASN A 46 -5.12 24.03 12.32
C ASN A 46 -6.30 24.20 13.25
N SER A 47 -6.30 25.25 14.05
CA SER A 47 -7.51 25.66 14.76
C SER A 47 -8.54 25.81 13.66
N MET A 48 -9.59 24.99 13.71
CA MET A 48 -10.73 25.12 12.80
C MET A 48 -11.09 26.59 12.72
N ILE A 49 -11.50 27.08 11.55
CA ILE A 49 -11.95 28.46 11.40
C ILE A 49 -13.11 28.64 12.39
N ILE A 50 -12.84 29.26 13.54
CA ILE A 50 -13.85 29.50 14.58
C ILE A 50 -14.68 30.67 14.07
N ALA A 51 -15.97 30.43 13.83
CA ALA A 51 -16.91 31.49 13.49
C ALA A 51 -16.82 32.60 14.56
N PRO A 52 -16.67 33.89 14.17
CA PRO A 52 -16.54 35.00 15.11
C PRO A 52 -17.66 34.98 16.16
N ASN A 53 -17.33 35.30 17.41
CA ASN A 53 -18.22 35.16 18.57
C ASN A 53 -19.44 36.11 18.58
N MET A 54 -19.70 36.82 17.49
CA MET A 54 -20.83 37.74 17.31
C MET A 54 -21.93 37.14 16.42
N CYS A 55 -21.83 35.86 16.02
CA CYS A 55 -22.87 35.24 15.21
C CYS A 55 -24.08 34.89 16.10
N PRO A 56 -25.25 35.54 15.92
CA PRO A 56 -26.42 35.36 16.78
C PRO A 56 -27.00 33.93 16.71
N PHE A 57 -26.72 33.19 15.64
CA PHE A 57 -27.20 31.82 15.42
C PHE A 57 -26.15 30.74 15.72
N LYS A 58 -25.07 31.09 16.42
CA LYS A 58 -23.97 30.15 16.73
C LYS A 58 -24.45 28.93 17.51
N GLU A 59 -25.37 29.13 18.46
CA GLU A 59 -25.94 28.03 19.27
C GLU A 59 -26.79 27.09 18.43
N GLU A 60 -27.71 27.62 17.60
CA GLU A 60 -28.51 26.83 16.67
C GLU A 60 -27.65 26.05 15.66
N ILE A 61 -26.61 26.67 15.10
CA ILE A 61 -25.71 26.00 14.15
C ILE A 61 -24.95 24.85 14.84
N ILE A 62 -24.53 25.03 16.09
CA ILE A 62 -23.85 23.98 16.88
C ILE A 62 -24.84 22.84 17.19
N GLU A 63 -26.08 23.17 17.52
CA GLU A 63 -27.12 22.20 17.83
C GLU A 63 -27.51 21.37 16.60
N GLN A 64 -27.75 22.02 15.46
CA GLN A 64 -27.99 21.35 14.17
C GLN A 64 -26.82 20.42 13.78
N LEU A 65 -25.57 20.84 14.00
CA LEU A 65 -24.40 20.01 13.73
C LEU A 65 -24.32 18.79 14.66
N ASN A 66 -24.67 18.95 15.93
CA ASN A 66 -24.68 17.85 16.90
C ASN A 66 -25.80 16.86 16.60
N GLU A 67 -26.97 17.36 16.21
CA GLU A 67 -28.12 16.55 15.83
C GLU A 67 -27.86 15.79 14.52
N ALA A 68 -27.28 16.45 13.51
CA ALA A 68 -26.83 15.79 12.27
C ALA A 68 -25.82 14.68 12.57
N LYS A 69 -24.86 14.89 13.48
CA LYS A 69 -23.92 13.85 13.92
C LYS A 69 -24.55 12.73 14.74
N ARG A 70 -25.66 12.97 15.43
CA ARG A 70 -26.44 11.92 16.13
C ARG A 70 -27.20 11.09 15.10
N LYS A 71 -27.93 11.73 14.19
CA LYS A 71 -28.62 11.08 13.07
C LYS A 71 -27.66 10.25 12.22
N GLU A 72 -26.47 10.76 11.91
CA GLU A 72 -25.46 10.01 11.16
C GLU A 72 -24.94 8.77 11.92
N ARG A 73 -24.81 8.86 13.26
CA ARG A 73 -24.42 7.72 14.10
C ARG A 73 -25.53 6.68 14.20
N GLU A 74 -26.77 7.11 14.32
CA GLU A 74 -27.95 6.25 14.33
C GLU A 74 -28.12 5.55 12.99
N ILE A 75 -27.97 6.26 11.87
CA ILE A 75 -27.97 5.67 10.51
C ILE A 75 -26.82 4.66 10.36
N ARG A 76 -25.65 4.93 10.94
CA ARG A 76 -24.54 3.96 10.93
C ARG A 76 -24.84 2.72 11.76
N LEU A 77 -25.42 2.87 12.95
CA LEU A 77 -25.83 1.74 13.78
C LEU A 77 -26.96 0.94 13.11
N SER A 78 -27.95 1.61 12.51
CA SER A 78 -29.03 0.94 11.79
C SER A 78 -28.50 0.20 10.58
N ASN A 79 -27.53 0.77 9.85
CA ASN A 79 -26.85 0.10 8.74
C ASN A 79 -26.01 -1.10 9.22
N PHE A 80 -25.36 -0.99 10.38
CA PHE A 80 -24.60 -2.09 10.98
C PHE A 80 -25.52 -3.25 11.40
N ASN A 81 -26.63 -2.94 12.07
CA ASN A 81 -27.60 -3.96 12.51
C ASN A 81 -28.36 -4.58 11.32
N SER A 82 -28.70 -3.79 10.29
CA SER A 82 -29.30 -4.33 9.07
C SER A 82 -28.33 -5.18 8.25
N MET A 83 -27.02 -4.92 8.32
CA MET A 83 -25.98 -5.81 7.78
C MET A 83 -25.87 -7.11 8.60
N GLU A 84 -26.02 -7.08 9.92
CA GLU A 84 -26.07 -8.30 10.76
C GLU A 84 -27.30 -9.15 10.46
N THR A 85 -28.50 -8.55 10.37
CA THR A 85 -29.73 -9.30 10.03
C THR A 85 -29.72 -9.81 8.58
N GLN A 86 -29.12 -9.07 7.65
CA GLN A 86 -28.92 -9.53 6.26
C GLN A 86 -27.94 -10.70 6.21
N SER A 87 -26.91 -10.74 7.07
CA SER A 87 -25.99 -11.88 7.15
C SER A 87 -26.66 -13.15 7.69
N GLU A 88 -27.66 -13.03 8.56
CA GLU A 88 -28.45 -14.17 9.06
C GLU A 88 -29.54 -14.63 8.06
N GLU A 89 -30.13 -13.72 7.27
CA GLU A 89 -31.10 -14.08 6.21
C GLU A 89 -30.43 -14.61 4.93
N GLU A 90 -29.22 -14.13 4.58
CA GLU A 90 -28.47 -14.58 3.39
C GLU A 90 -27.98 -16.03 3.52
N THR A 91 -27.69 -16.52 4.73
CA THR A 91 -27.35 -17.94 4.95
C THR A 91 -28.51 -18.91 4.65
N LYS A 92 -29.76 -18.43 4.58
CA LYS A 92 -30.95 -19.25 4.28
C LYS A 92 -31.42 -19.14 2.83
N LYS A 93 -30.94 -18.17 2.04
CA LYS A 93 -31.41 -17.89 0.67
C LYS A 93 -30.44 -18.32 -0.44
N SER A 94 -29.20 -18.71 -0.12
CA SER A 94 -28.14 -18.99 -1.08
C SER A 94 -28.21 -20.38 -1.76
N THR A 95 -29.39 -20.98 -1.90
CA THR A 95 -29.56 -22.20 -2.73
C THR A 95 -29.84 -21.89 -4.20
N GLU A 96 -30.34 -20.69 -4.57
CA GLU A 96 -30.68 -20.41 -5.97
C GLU A 96 -30.47 -18.94 -6.34
N SER A 97 -29.35 -18.62 -6.99
CA SER A 97 -29.31 -17.84 -8.25
C SER A 97 -27.88 -17.37 -8.57
N LYS A 98 -27.46 -17.61 -9.81
CA LYS A 98 -26.15 -17.28 -10.38
C LYS A 98 -26.14 -15.85 -10.92
N LEU A 99 -25.10 -15.06 -10.62
CA LEU A 99 -24.55 -13.95 -11.45
C LEU A 99 -23.11 -13.63 -10.98
N PRO A 100 -22.22 -13.13 -11.87
CA PRO A 100 -20.78 -13.20 -11.69
C PRO A 100 -20.26 -12.11 -10.75
N PHE A 101 -19.74 -12.53 -9.60
CA PHE A 101 -19.28 -11.62 -8.55
C PHE A 101 -17.81 -11.22 -8.76
N LYS A 102 -17.58 -9.92 -8.96
CA LYS A 102 -16.25 -9.31 -9.03
C LYS A 102 -15.61 -9.36 -7.64
N GLN A 103 -14.70 -10.31 -7.42
CA GLN A 103 -14.00 -10.53 -6.14
C GLN A 103 -13.32 -9.24 -5.66
N LYS A 104 -13.80 -8.71 -4.54
CA LYS A 104 -13.24 -7.52 -3.89
C LYS A 104 -12.18 -7.94 -2.86
N TRP A 105 -10.92 -7.80 -3.23
CA TRP A 105 -9.78 -8.13 -2.36
C TRP A 105 -9.63 -7.11 -1.23
N LEU A 106 -9.83 -7.54 0.02
CA LEU A 106 -9.69 -6.68 1.21
C LEU A 106 -8.34 -6.88 1.89
N PHE A 107 -7.40 -5.96 1.66
CA PHE A 107 -6.10 -5.96 2.35
C PHE A 107 -6.18 -5.29 3.72
N LYS A 108 -6.16 -6.06 4.81
CA LYS A 108 -5.92 -5.53 6.17
C LYS A 108 -4.43 -5.45 6.44
N GLU A 109 -3.85 -4.26 6.34
CA GLU A 109 -2.43 -4.04 6.68
C GLU A 109 -2.31 -3.67 8.16
N THR A 110 -2.15 -4.66 9.03
CA THR A 110 -1.72 -4.44 10.41
C THR A 110 -0.22 -4.17 10.41
N ARG A 111 0.15 -2.89 10.31
CA ARG A 111 1.50 -2.43 10.65
C ARG A 111 1.71 -2.65 12.15
N ALA A 112 2.13 -3.84 12.53
CA ALA A 112 2.63 -4.08 13.85
C ALA A 112 4.07 -3.53 13.96
N ASP A 113 4.17 -2.20 13.83
CA ASP A 113 5.37 -1.42 14.06
C ASP A 113 5.59 -1.29 15.58
N ARG A 114 5.93 -2.38 16.30
CA ARG A 114 6.83 -2.28 17.47
C ARG A 114 7.28 -3.54 18.21
N TYR A 115 6.75 -4.74 17.99
CA TYR A 115 7.09 -5.83 18.92
C TYR A 115 6.89 -7.22 18.32
N ILE A 116 7.76 -7.67 17.41
CA ILE A 116 7.55 -8.97 16.79
C ILE A 116 8.85 -9.66 16.40
N GLU A 117 9.38 -10.46 17.31
CA GLU A 117 10.01 -11.74 16.95
C GLU A 117 9.00 -12.91 17.02
N HIS A 118 7.75 -12.70 17.49
CA HIS A 118 6.84 -13.81 17.83
C HIS A 118 5.43 -13.86 17.17
N ASN A 119 5.09 -13.03 16.17
CA ASN A 119 3.74 -13.04 15.54
C ASN A 119 3.64 -13.86 14.25
N TYR A 120 4.70 -14.51 13.76
CA TYR A 120 4.55 -15.35 12.56
C TYR A 120 3.57 -16.51 12.83
N LYS A 121 3.55 -17.07 14.05
CA LYS A 121 2.56 -18.09 14.45
C LYS A 121 1.12 -17.59 14.32
N ASN A 122 0.86 -16.39 14.82
CA ASN A 122 -0.46 -15.75 14.72
C ASN A 122 -0.85 -15.45 13.27
N ILE A 123 0.12 -15.02 12.44
CA ILE A 123 -0.12 -14.77 11.01
C ILE A 123 -0.46 -16.09 10.29
N ILE A 124 0.33 -17.14 10.54
CA ILE A 124 0.16 -18.44 9.90
C ILE A 124 -1.14 -19.11 10.35
N SER A 125 -1.51 -18.99 11.62
CA SER A 125 -2.75 -19.57 12.14
C SER A 125 -3.99 -18.94 11.48
N MET A 126 -3.95 -17.62 11.26
CA MET A 126 -5.06 -16.83 10.70
C MET A 126 -5.15 -16.83 9.17
N CYS A 127 -4.15 -17.35 8.44
CA CYS A 127 -4.15 -17.32 6.97
C CYS A 127 -4.41 -18.69 6.36
N ASP A 128 -4.98 -18.71 5.16
CA ASP A 128 -5.21 -19.91 4.36
C ASP A 128 -3.93 -20.33 3.62
N VAL A 129 -3.19 -19.35 3.10
CA VAL A 129 -1.93 -19.57 2.37
C VAL A 129 -0.82 -18.75 2.98
N VAL A 130 0.33 -19.39 3.24
CA VAL A 130 1.55 -18.73 3.68
C VAL A 130 2.41 -18.38 2.48
N LEU A 131 2.76 -17.11 2.37
CA LEU A 131 3.68 -16.58 1.38
C LEU A 131 5.01 -16.25 2.05
N GLU A 132 5.97 -17.17 1.94
CA GLU A 132 7.30 -17.06 2.56
C GLU A 132 8.25 -16.33 1.62
N VAL A 133 8.76 -15.16 2.03
CA VAL A 133 9.66 -14.33 1.21
C VAL A 133 11.11 -14.53 1.64
N LEU A 134 11.95 -15.00 0.72
CA LEU A 134 13.39 -15.21 0.89
C LEU A 134 14.20 -14.24 0.00
N ASP A 135 15.45 -13.96 0.38
CA ASP A 135 16.40 -13.21 -0.45
C ASP A 135 17.21 -14.20 -1.28
N ILE A 136 17.12 -14.14 -2.60
CA ILE A 136 17.72 -15.14 -3.49
C ILE A 136 19.26 -15.23 -3.42
N ARG A 137 19.93 -14.20 -2.89
CA ARG A 137 21.39 -14.21 -2.76
C ARG A 137 21.86 -15.23 -1.73
N ASP A 138 21.05 -15.46 -0.71
CA ASP A 138 21.28 -16.46 0.33
C ASP A 138 19.91 -16.90 0.92
N PRO A 139 19.17 -17.74 0.19
CA PRO A 139 17.81 -18.10 0.56
C PRO A 139 17.80 -19.06 1.77
N LEU A 140 18.87 -19.83 1.99
CA LEU A 140 19.00 -20.70 3.15
C LEU A 140 19.21 -19.89 4.43
N ALA A 141 20.05 -18.85 4.42
CA ALA A 141 20.24 -18.00 5.60
C ALA A 141 19.05 -17.09 5.90
N THR A 142 18.20 -16.81 4.90
CA THR A 142 17.00 -15.97 5.07
C THR A 142 15.72 -16.76 5.34
N ARG A 143 15.83 -18.09 5.48
CA ARG A 143 14.77 -19.01 5.87
C ARG A 143 14.73 -19.18 7.39
N SER A 144 13.54 -19.36 7.95
CA SER A 144 13.37 -19.57 9.39
C SER A 144 12.98 -21.01 9.69
N LYS A 145 13.81 -21.70 10.48
CA LYS A 145 13.52 -23.05 10.98
C LYS A 145 12.21 -23.10 11.77
N GLU A 146 11.88 -22.05 12.52
CA GLU A 146 10.66 -22.01 13.31
C GLU A 146 9.39 -22.02 12.44
N ILE A 147 9.45 -21.43 11.24
CA ILE A 147 8.36 -21.45 10.25
C ILE A 147 8.27 -22.85 9.62
N ASP A 148 9.39 -23.50 9.39
CA ASP A 148 9.47 -24.90 8.93
C ASP A 148 8.87 -25.87 9.93
N ASP A 149 9.29 -25.80 11.18
CA ASP A 149 8.79 -26.66 12.25
C ASP A 149 7.27 -26.47 12.43
N TYR A 150 6.79 -25.22 12.40
CA TYR A 150 5.36 -24.93 12.51
C TYR A 150 4.53 -25.47 11.33
N LEU A 151 5.02 -25.30 10.09
CA LEU A 151 4.28 -25.78 8.90
C LEU A 151 4.40 -27.29 8.70
N THR A 152 5.48 -27.90 9.19
CA THR A 152 5.61 -29.37 9.27
C THR A 152 4.58 -29.94 10.26
N ALA A 153 4.35 -29.25 11.38
CA ALA A 153 3.33 -29.63 12.35
C ALA A 153 1.88 -29.36 11.88
N ASN A 154 1.68 -28.54 10.85
CA ASN A 154 0.37 -28.15 10.32
C ASN A 154 0.31 -28.39 8.80
N PRO A 155 0.23 -29.66 8.34
CA PRO A 155 0.34 -30.02 6.92
C PRO A 155 -0.80 -29.48 6.06
N ASP A 156 -1.94 -29.13 6.67
CA ASP A 156 -3.10 -28.56 5.97
C ASP A 156 -2.85 -27.13 5.47
N LYS A 157 -1.82 -26.45 5.99
CA LYS A 157 -1.48 -25.08 5.60
C LYS A 157 -0.67 -25.08 4.31
N LYS A 158 -1.24 -24.50 3.24
CA LYS A 158 -0.57 -24.31 1.95
C LYS A 158 0.56 -23.27 2.08
N ARG A 159 1.73 -23.56 1.51
CA ARG A 159 2.91 -22.66 1.49
C ARG A 159 3.34 -22.37 0.06
N ILE A 160 3.71 -21.11 -0.21
CA ILE A 160 4.41 -20.67 -1.43
C ILE A 160 5.70 -19.99 -1.01
N ILE A 161 6.82 -20.38 -1.63
CA ILE A 161 8.11 -19.74 -1.43
C ILE A 161 8.33 -18.69 -2.53
N LEU A 162 8.66 -17.46 -2.14
CA LEU A 162 9.04 -16.37 -3.04
C LEU A 162 10.52 -16.09 -2.91
N LEU A 163 11.28 -16.39 -3.97
CA LEU A 163 12.67 -16.00 -4.09
C LEU A 163 12.74 -14.57 -4.63
N ASN A 164 12.81 -13.59 -3.74
CA ASN A 164 12.81 -12.18 -4.10
C ASN A 164 14.22 -11.68 -4.46
N LYS A 165 14.27 -10.59 -5.23
CA LYS A 165 15.50 -9.91 -5.71
C LYS A 165 16.30 -10.74 -6.73
N ILE A 166 15.59 -11.46 -7.60
CA ILE A 166 16.17 -12.25 -8.71
C ILE A 166 17.11 -11.44 -9.62
N ASP A 167 16.96 -10.11 -9.63
CA ASP A 167 17.84 -9.19 -10.36
C ASP A 167 19.28 -9.12 -9.83
N LEU A 168 19.55 -9.65 -8.64
CA LEU A 168 20.86 -9.58 -8.00
C LEU A 168 21.74 -10.79 -8.28
N VAL A 169 21.23 -11.81 -8.97
CA VAL A 169 21.96 -13.04 -9.29
C VAL A 169 21.80 -13.41 -10.77
N PRO A 170 22.74 -14.18 -11.36
CA PRO A 170 22.59 -14.70 -12.72
C PRO A 170 21.35 -15.60 -12.86
N LYS A 171 20.79 -15.66 -14.08
CA LYS A 171 19.59 -16.49 -14.37
C LYS A 171 19.79 -17.97 -14.07
N THR A 172 20.99 -18.51 -14.27
CA THR A 172 21.32 -19.91 -13.95
C THR A 172 21.11 -20.18 -12.46
N ILE A 173 21.64 -19.32 -11.60
CA ILE A 173 21.46 -19.40 -10.14
C ILE A 173 19.98 -19.29 -9.75
N VAL A 174 19.19 -18.48 -10.46
CA VAL A 174 17.74 -18.41 -10.22
C VAL A 174 17.10 -19.78 -10.48
N THR A 175 17.41 -20.40 -11.62
CA THR A 175 16.86 -21.72 -11.97
C THR A 175 17.27 -22.78 -10.96
N ASP A 176 18.55 -22.81 -10.57
CA ASP A 176 19.08 -23.78 -9.60
C ASP A 176 18.34 -23.67 -8.25
N TRP A 177 18.12 -22.45 -7.76
CA TRP A 177 17.37 -22.24 -6.52
C TRP A 177 15.89 -22.60 -6.65
N VAL A 178 15.26 -22.27 -7.76
CA VAL A 178 13.86 -22.65 -8.01
C VAL A 178 13.70 -24.17 -8.02
N GLU A 179 14.60 -24.89 -8.68
CA GLU A 179 14.61 -26.35 -8.68
C GLU A 179 14.84 -26.94 -7.28
N TYR A 180 15.76 -26.36 -6.51
CA TYR A 180 16.02 -26.77 -5.14
C TYR A 180 14.78 -26.63 -4.24
N PHE A 181 14.15 -25.44 -4.23
CA PHE A 181 13.03 -25.18 -3.33
C PHE A 181 11.70 -25.76 -3.80
N ASN A 182 11.51 -26.02 -5.10
CA ASN A 182 10.33 -26.72 -5.62
C ASN A 182 10.15 -28.13 -5.04
N LYS A 183 11.22 -28.76 -4.55
CA LYS A 183 11.16 -30.04 -3.82
C LYS A 183 10.47 -29.93 -2.46
N ILE A 184 10.35 -28.71 -1.94
CA ILE A 184 9.83 -28.41 -0.60
C ILE A 184 8.44 -27.79 -0.69
N ALA A 185 8.30 -26.75 -1.51
CA ALA A 185 7.03 -26.06 -1.74
C ALA A 185 7.06 -25.34 -3.11
N PRO A 186 5.90 -25.05 -3.71
CA PRO A 186 5.80 -24.24 -4.92
C PRO A 186 6.61 -22.95 -4.79
N THR A 187 7.61 -22.80 -5.66
CA THR A 187 8.57 -21.71 -5.58
C THR A 187 8.46 -20.79 -6.78
N VAL A 188 8.31 -19.50 -6.52
CA VAL A 188 8.19 -18.48 -7.56
C VAL A 188 9.39 -17.53 -7.49
N PRO A 189 10.18 -17.41 -8.58
CA PRO A 189 11.17 -16.35 -8.70
C PRO A 189 10.47 -14.99 -8.83
N PHE A 190 10.88 -14.01 -8.01
CA PHE A 190 10.15 -12.75 -7.87
C PHE A 190 11.07 -11.52 -7.92
N ARG A 191 10.61 -10.47 -8.61
CA ARG A 191 11.24 -9.15 -8.62
C ARG A 191 10.23 -8.09 -8.21
N ALA A 192 10.30 -7.64 -6.96
CA ALA A 192 9.42 -6.58 -6.46
C ALA A 192 9.81 -5.18 -7.01
N SER A 193 8.83 -4.34 -7.31
CA SER A 193 9.10 -2.95 -7.70
C SER A 193 9.44 -2.07 -6.51
N ARG A 194 10.57 -1.37 -6.58
CA ARG A 194 11.01 -0.41 -5.54
C ARG A 194 10.41 0.99 -5.72
N GLU A 195 9.85 1.30 -6.88
CA GLU A 195 9.46 2.66 -7.26
C GLU A 195 8.15 3.13 -6.62
N VAL A 196 7.27 2.18 -6.25
CA VAL A 196 5.98 2.46 -5.60
C VAL A 196 6.17 3.27 -4.31
N ARG A 197 7.24 2.99 -3.55
CA ARG A 197 7.50 3.62 -2.25
C ARG A 197 8.04 5.05 -2.31
N ASN A 198 8.61 5.46 -3.45
CA ASN A 198 9.15 6.82 -3.62
C ASN A 198 8.09 7.82 -4.12
N THR A 199 6.85 7.38 -4.29
CA THR A 199 5.76 8.24 -4.74
C THR A 199 5.15 9.01 -3.55
N PRO A 200 4.85 10.31 -3.71
CA PRO A 200 4.13 11.05 -2.67
C PRO A 200 2.75 10.42 -2.44
N LYS A 201 2.41 10.10 -1.18
CA LYS A 201 1.09 9.55 -0.81
C LYS A 201 -0.09 10.41 -1.27
N THR A 202 0.14 11.71 -1.49
CA THR A 202 -0.83 12.67 -2.02
C THR A 202 -1.17 12.47 -3.50
N SER A 203 -0.30 11.81 -4.28
CA SER A 203 -0.51 11.51 -5.70
C SER A 203 -1.10 10.13 -5.96
N ALA A 204 -1.24 9.30 -4.91
CA ALA A 204 -1.82 7.95 -5.00
C ALA A 204 -3.33 7.93 -5.30
N LYS A 205 -3.99 9.11 -5.38
CA LYS A 205 -5.40 9.25 -5.73
C LYS A 205 -5.63 9.73 -7.17
N ASP A 206 -4.58 10.15 -7.87
CA ASP A 206 -4.69 10.64 -9.26
C ASP A 206 -4.61 9.46 -10.24
N PRO A 207 -5.69 9.16 -10.99
CA PRO A 207 -5.72 8.03 -11.94
C PRO A 207 -4.62 8.11 -13.01
N ASN A 208 -4.28 9.31 -13.48
CA ASN A 208 -3.26 9.50 -14.51
C ASN A 208 -1.85 9.27 -13.94
N PHE A 209 -1.64 9.63 -12.67
CA PHE A 209 -0.40 9.32 -11.97
C PHE A 209 -0.22 7.81 -11.77
N ILE A 210 -1.29 7.12 -11.35
CA ILE A 210 -1.31 5.67 -11.19
C ILE A 210 -0.97 4.99 -12.52
N ALA A 211 -1.64 5.36 -13.61
CA ALA A 211 -1.37 4.82 -14.94
C ALA A 211 0.09 5.01 -15.39
N ARG A 212 0.69 6.17 -15.10
CA ARG A 212 2.08 6.47 -15.44
C ARG A 212 3.08 5.67 -14.60
N ILE A 213 2.80 5.48 -13.31
CA ILE A 213 3.60 4.61 -12.44
C ILE A 213 3.48 3.16 -12.93
N LYS A 214 2.27 2.67 -13.20
CA LYS A 214 2.01 1.33 -13.73
C LYS A 214 2.82 1.04 -14.98
N LYS A 215 2.82 1.94 -15.97
CA LYS A 215 3.63 1.78 -17.19
C LYS A 215 5.13 1.67 -16.93
N LYS A 216 5.65 2.26 -15.85
CA LYS A 216 7.06 2.12 -15.43
C LYS A 216 7.32 0.82 -14.65
N VAL A 217 6.34 0.40 -13.85
CA VAL A 217 6.41 -0.76 -12.97
C VAL A 217 6.23 -2.07 -13.73
N ALA A 218 5.36 -2.11 -14.75
CA ALA A 218 5.05 -3.32 -15.54
C ALA A 218 6.30 -3.97 -16.16
N ASN A 219 7.27 -3.17 -16.62
CA ASN A 219 8.52 -3.71 -17.20
C ASN A 219 9.57 -4.11 -16.13
N ARG A 220 9.29 -3.87 -14.85
CA ARG A 220 10.24 -4.01 -13.74
C ARG A 220 9.81 -5.01 -12.68
N CYS A 221 8.54 -5.41 -12.65
CA CYS A 221 8.11 -6.54 -11.87
C CYS A 221 8.39 -7.85 -12.61
N PHE A 222 8.35 -8.95 -11.89
CA PHE A 222 8.39 -10.30 -12.43
C PHE A 222 7.84 -11.27 -11.38
N GLY A 223 6.99 -12.18 -11.80
CA GLY A 223 6.44 -13.27 -10.97
C GLY A 223 5.12 -12.96 -10.29
N GLU A 224 4.61 -11.72 -10.35
CA GLU A 224 3.33 -11.33 -9.73
C GLU A 224 2.12 -12.08 -10.29
N SER A 225 2.03 -12.22 -11.61
CA SER A 225 0.94 -12.96 -12.28
C SER A 225 0.94 -14.44 -11.90
N VAL A 226 2.12 -15.05 -11.80
CA VAL A 226 2.28 -16.46 -11.40
C VAL A 226 1.79 -16.67 -9.97
N VAL A 227 2.15 -15.78 -9.04
CA VAL A 227 1.66 -15.83 -7.66
C VAL A 227 0.15 -15.70 -7.62
N LEU A 228 -0.43 -14.72 -8.34
CA LEU A 228 -1.87 -14.51 -8.34
C LEU A 228 -2.64 -15.70 -8.93
N ASN A 229 -2.17 -16.25 -10.05
CA ASN A 229 -2.78 -17.44 -10.65
C ASN A 229 -2.74 -18.62 -9.67
N TYR A 230 -1.61 -18.84 -9.00
CA TYR A 230 -1.51 -19.90 -8.00
C TYR A 230 -2.46 -19.65 -6.81
N LEU A 231 -2.52 -18.42 -6.30
CA LEU A 231 -3.45 -18.06 -5.23
C LEU A 231 -4.91 -18.29 -5.64
N GLN A 232 -5.27 -18.00 -6.90
CA GLN A 232 -6.60 -18.30 -7.45
C GLN A 232 -6.89 -19.80 -7.46
N THR A 233 -5.91 -20.65 -7.83
CA THR A 233 -6.08 -22.12 -7.74
C THR A 233 -6.24 -22.63 -6.32
N CYS A 234 -5.79 -21.87 -5.32
CA CYS A 234 -5.96 -22.22 -3.91
C CYS A 234 -7.34 -21.86 -3.35
N ILE A 235 -8.17 -21.13 -4.11
CA ILE A 235 -9.54 -20.75 -3.70
C ILE A 235 -10.46 -21.94 -3.96
N ASP A 236 -10.61 -22.79 -2.94
CA ASP A 236 -11.47 -23.99 -3.01
C ASP A 236 -12.97 -23.63 -3.01
N ALA A 237 -13.35 -22.39 -2.59
CA ALA A 237 -14.71 -21.86 -2.67
C ALA A 237 -14.73 -20.35 -2.99
N PRO A 238 -15.44 -19.90 -4.05
CA PRO A 238 -15.36 -18.52 -4.57
C PRO A 238 -15.99 -17.43 -3.66
N ILE A 239 -16.61 -17.82 -2.54
CA ILE A 239 -17.53 -16.96 -1.78
C ILE A 239 -16.80 -16.16 -0.67
N LEU A 240 -15.76 -16.72 -0.04
CA LEU A 240 -15.17 -16.14 1.18
C LEU A 240 -13.87 -15.35 0.97
N GLY A 241 -13.29 -15.38 -0.23
CA GLY A 241 -11.97 -14.81 -0.48
C GLY A 241 -10.85 -15.60 0.20
N ILE A 242 -9.60 -15.28 -0.11
CA ILE A 242 -8.43 -15.99 0.42
C ILE A 242 -7.61 -15.07 1.32
N THR A 243 -7.25 -15.55 2.49
CA THR A 243 -6.37 -14.84 3.42
C THR A 243 -4.95 -15.30 3.21
N VAL A 244 -4.07 -14.39 2.80
CA VAL A 244 -2.65 -14.69 2.53
C VAL A 244 -1.77 -14.06 3.61
N GLY A 245 -1.00 -14.89 4.31
CA GLY A 245 -0.05 -14.47 5.34
C GLY A 245 1.35 -14.30 4.76
N VAL A 246 1.90 -13.08 4.77
CA VAL A 246 3.25 -12.82 4.24
C VAL A 246 4.30 -12.88 5.36
N VAL A 247 5.22 -13.84 5.29
CA VAL A 247 6.26 -14.10 6.31
C VAL A 247 7.67 -14.05 5.71
N GLY A 248 8.69 -14.02 6.57
CA GLY A 248 10.11 -14.03 6.16
C GLY A 248 10.99 -13.12 7.02
N MET A 249 12.31 -13.23 6.87
CA MET A 249 13.30 -12.49 7.68
C MET A 249 13.25 -10.96 7.46
N PRO A 250 13.80 -10.14 8.36
CA PRO A 250 13.93 -8.70 8.13
C PRO A 250 14.68 -8.39 6.83
N LYS A 251 14.32 -7.29 6.15
CA LYS A 251 14.99 -6.77 4.94
C LYS A 251 15.00 -7.68 3.68
N VAL A 252 14.33 -8.84 3.68
CA VAL A 252 14.13 -9.68 2.47
C VAL A 252 13.22 -9.02 1.42
N GLY A 253 12.43 -8.01 1.82
CA GLY A 253 11.61 -7.21 0.91
C GLY A 253 10.10 -7.48 0.96
N LYS A 254 9.59 -8.10 2.03
CA LYS A 254 8.17 -8.40 2.27
C LYS A 254 7.22 -7.26 1.89
N SER A 255 7.44 -6.04 2.39
CA SER A 255 6.57 -4.90 2.08
C SER A 255 6.55 -4.55 0.60
N CYS A 256 7.67 -4.71 -0.12
CA CYS A 256 7.73 -4.45 -1.57
C CYS A 256 6.94 -5.49 -2.36
N VAL A 257 7.01 -6.75 -1.93
CA VAL A 257 6.22 -7.84 -2.51
C VAL A 257 4.74 -7.54 -2.34
N VAL A 258 4.31 -7.21 -1.11
CA VAL A 258 2.92 -6.83 -0.81
C VAL A 258 2.47 -5.64 -1.65
N ASP A 259 3.26 -4.57 -1.72
CA ASP A 259 2.93 -3.39 -2.53
C ASP A 259 2.80 -3.75 -4.03
N THR A 260 3.65 -4.63 -4.53
CA THR A 260 3.64 -5.08 -5.93
C THR A 260 2.37 -5.90 -6.23
N ILE A 261 2.05 -6.87 -5.39
CA ILE A 261 0.87 -7.74 -5.53
C ILE A 261 -0.42 -6.92 -5.39
N LYS A 262 -0.47 -5.97 -4.44
CA LYS A 262 -1.61 -5.06 -4.28
C LYS A 262 -1.89 -4.27 -5.55
N MET A 263 -0.86 -3.72 -6.19
CA MET A 263 -1.02 -2.92 -7.40
C MET A 263 -1.64 -3.72 -8.55
N GLU A 264 -1.25 -4.99 -8.69
CA GLU A 264 -1.78 -5.88 -9.72
C GLU A 264 -3.24 -6.27 -9.46
N ILE A 265 -3.59 -6.53 -8.20
CA ILE A 265 -4.96 -6.88 -7.81
C ILE A 265 -5.96 -5.73 -8.04
N TYR A 266 -5.56 -4.48 -7.85
CA TYR A 266 -6.43 -3.32 -8.13
C TYR A 266 -6.71 -3.10 -9.62
N ASP A 267 -6.06 -3.84 -10.53
CA ASP A 267 -6.29 -3.76 -11.98
C ASP A 267 -7.38 -4.70 -12.51
N TRP A 268 -7.88 -5.65 -11.70
CA TRP A 268 -9.03 -6.51 -12.03
C TRP A 268 -10.38 -5.89 -11.64
#